data_AF-A0A950C664-F1
#
_entry.id   AF-A0A950C664-F1
#
_cell.length_a   1.000
_cell.length_b   1.000
_cell.length_c   1.000
_cell.angle_alpha   90.00
_cell.angle_beta   90.00
_cell.angle_gamma   90.00
#
_symmetry.space_group_name_H-M   'P 1'
#
loop_
_entity.id
_entity.type
_entity.pdbx_description
1 polymer ?
#
loop_
_entity_poly.entity_id
_entity_poly.type
_entity_poly.pdbx_seq_one_letter_code
_entity_poly.pdbx_strand_id
1 'polypeptide(L)'
;MGSVSGRLATRAVAFLAVLAALAALAVAGCAHLPAPHWPWRHGPQAQPPAVHELDIGGAAADTFPQSWKRNTLLIDLSAASGSGSITLKPIAGSAWPVRLAFRVRPGAFAQLEVRAAQRLTLPVAPAAGAPLDLELPPGVYTPATPQLSVSWGTAAVPAQ
;
A
#
# COMPACT_ATOMS: atom_id res chain seq x y z
N MET A 1 -7.64 -6.56 79.29
CA MET A 1 -7.23 -7.28 78.05
C MET A 1 -7.34 -6.31 76.87
N GLY A 2 -6.21 -5.78 76.40
CA GLY A 2 -6.16 -4.72 75.38
C GLY A 2 -5.69 -5.22 74.02
N SER A 3 -6.58 -5.05 73.03
CA SER A 3 -6.34 -4.62 71.64
C SER A 3 -5.06 -5.07 70.90
N VAL A 4 -5.18 -6.09 70.02
CA VAL A 4 -4.20 -6.34 68.92
C VAL A 4 -4.86 -6.99 67.68
N SER A 5 -6.04 -6.56 67.21
CA SER A 5 -6.61 -7.12 65.96
C SER A 5 -6.90 -6.09 64.85
N GLY A 6 -6.93 -4.80 65.16
CA GLY A 6 -7.29 -3.76 64.17
C GLY A 6 -6.14 -3.19 63.32
N ARG A 7 -4.87 -3.45 63.66
CA ARG A 7 -3.71 -2.76 63.04
C ARG A 7 -3.06 -3.50 61.85
N LEU A 8 -3.41 -4.77 61.62
CA LEU A 8 -2.81 -5.59 60.56
C LEU A 8 -3.52 -5.40 59.21
N ALA A 9 -4.85 -5.29 59.20
CA ALA A 9 -5.62 -5.14 57.98
C ALA A 9 -5.36 -3.79 57.27
N THR A 10 -5.15 -2.71 58.01
CA THR A 10 -4.92 -1.37 57.45
C THR A 10 -3.55 -1.24 56.76
N ARG A 11 -2.54 -1.97 57.25
CA ARG A 11 -1.18 -1.96 56.67
C ARG A 11 -1.10 -2.70 55.35
N ALA A 12 -1.85 -3.80 55.19
CA ALA A 12 -1.88 -4.58 53.95
C ALA A 12 -2.55 -3.80 52.80
N VAL A 13 -3.64 -3.08 53.09
CA VAL A 13 -4.36 -2.26 52.09
C VAL A 13 -3.52 -1.04 51.65
N ALA A 14 -2.78 -0.41 52.57
CA ALA A 14 -1.89 0.69 52.24
C ALA A 14 -0.70 0.25 51.36
N PHE A 15 -0.12 -0.94 51.60
CA PHE A 15 0.97 -1.48 50.79
C PHE A 15 0.53 -1.83 49.37
N LEU A 16 -0.66 -2.40 49.21
CA LEU A 16 -1.23 -2.72 47.88
C LEU A 16 -1.56 -1.47 47.06
N ALA A 17 -2.06 -0.40 47.71
CA ALA A 17 -2.32 0.87 47.06
C ALA A 17 -1.03 1.55 46.56
N VAL A 18 0.05 1.49 47.35
CA VAL A 18 1.36 2.06 46.98
C VAL A 18 2.00 1.28 45.83
N LEU A 19 1.90 -0.05 45.83
CA LEU A 19 2.37 -0.90 44.72
C LEU A 19 1.59 -0.65 43.43
N ALA A 20 0.26 -0.47 43.52
CA ALA A 20 -0.57 -0.14 42.35
C ALA A 20 -0.25 1.26 41.80
N ALA A 21 0.02 2.25 42.66
CA ALA A 21 0.41 3.59 42.24
C ALA A 21 1.81 3.61 41.58
N LEU A 22 2.78 2.86 42.12
CA LEU A 22 4.11 2.69 41.52
C LEU A 22 4.05 1.97 40.17
N ALA A 23 3.19 0.96 40.04
CA ALA A 23 2.97 0.27 38.76
C ALA A 23 2.32 1.20 37.71
N ALA A 24 1.37 2.04 38.10
CA ALA A 24 0.74 3.00 37.20
C ALA A 24 1.72 4.09 36.70
N LEU A 25 2.66 4.53 37.55
CA LEU A 25 3.71 5.49 37.19
C LEU A 25 4.78 4.88 36.27
N ALA A 26 5.07 3.58 36.39
CA ALA A 26 6.05 2.90 35.54
C ALA A 26 5.57 2.69 34.09
N VAL A 27 4.26 2.54 33.85
CA VAL A 27 3.71 2.32 32.51
C VAL A 27 3.48 3.64 31.75
N ALA A 28 3.29 4.75 32.45
CA ALA A 28 3.14 6.07 31.83
C ALA A 28 4.46 6.67 31.29
N GLY A 29 5.61 6.09 31.61
CA GLY A 29 6.94 6.65 31.31
C GLY A 29 7.56 6.31 29.95
N CYS A 30 6.96 5.44 29.12
CA CYS A 30 7.61 4.99 27.88
C CYS A 30 7.10 5.68 26.59
N ALA A 31 6.09 6.55 26.67
CA ALA A 31 5.47 7.16 25.49
C ALA A 31 6.23 8.38 24.91
N HIS A 32 7.27 8.86 25.60
CA HIS A 32 7.98 10.10 25.25
C HIS A 32 9.50 9.94 25.17
N LEU A 33 10.00 8.70 25.10
CA LEU A 33 11.41 8.49 24.74
C LEU A 33 11.58 8.88 23.26
N PRO A 34 12.38 9.91 22.94
CA PRO A 34 12.79 10.13 21.57
C PRO A 34 13.45 8.83 21.10
N ALA A 35 12.94 8.27 20.01
CA ALA A 35 13.53 7.05 19.45
C ALA A 35 15.04 7.30 19.29
N PRO A 36 15.91 6.39 19.77
CA PRO A 36 17.34 6.56 19.61
C PRO A 36 17.62 6.74 18.11
N HIS A 37 18.27 7.86 17.77
CA HIS A 37 18.66 8.23 16.42
C HIS A 37 19.72 7.24 15.93
N TRP A 38 19.28 6.04 15.54
CA TRP A 38 20.18 5.03 15.02
C TRP A 38 20.59 5.49 13.61
N PRO A 39 21.88 5.78 13.34
CA PRO A 39 22.32 6.37 12.07
C PRO A 39 22.09 5.43 10.86
N TRP A 40 21.73 4.18 11.11
CA TRP A 40 21.40 3.17 10.10
C TRP A 40 19.92 2.76 10.09
N ARG A 41 19.03 3.46 10.81
CA ARG A 41 17.59 3.29 10.63
C ARG A 41 17.19 4.07 9.40
N HIS A 42 17.20 3.39 8.26
CA HIS A 42 16.51 3.89 7.09
C HIS A 42 15.01 3.89 7.40
N GLY A 43 14.44 5.08 7.57
CA GLY A 43 13.00 5.25 7.61
C GLY A 43 12.39 4.70 6.31
N PRO A 44 11.10 4.30 6.33
CA PRO A 44 10.40 3.96 5.09
C PRO A 44 10.61 5.05 4.05
N GLN A 45 11.01 4.67 2.84
CA GLN A 45 11.24 5.62 1.76
C GLN A 45 9.99 6.46 1.55
N ALA A 46 10.13 7.78 1.55
CA ALA A 46 9.02 8.69 1.29
C ALA A 46 8.35 8.32 -0.04
N GLN A 47 7.02 8.28 -0.06
CA GLN A 47 6.27 7.98 -1.27
C GLN A 47 6.55 9.07 -2.30
N PRO A 48 6.85 8.72 -3.56
CA PRO A 48 7.11 9.73 -4.58
C PRO A 48 5.87 10.63 -4.78
N PRO A 49 6.06 11.90 -5.16
CA PRO A 49 4.96 12.82 -5.38
C PRO A 49 4.03 12.29 -6.48
N ALA A 50 2.74 12.59 -6.33
CA ALA A 50 1.75 12.31 -7.37
C ALA A 50 2.01 13.21 -8.59
N VAL A 51 1.89 12.64 -9.79
CA VAL A 51 2.03 13.31 -11.08
C VAL A 51 0.82 13.01 -11.96
N HIS A 52 0.71 13.72 -13.08
CA HIS A 52 -0.33 13.50 -14.07
C HIS A 52 0.29 13.49 -15.48
N GLU A 53 0.58 12.29 -15.97
CA GLU A 53 1.24 12.08 -17.27
C GLU A 53 0.31 11.40 -18.27
N LEU A 54 -0.63 10.59 -17.75
CA LEU A 54 -1.63 9.88 -18.54
C LEU A 54 -3.05 10.27 -18.12
N ASP A 55 -3.93 10.43 -19.09
CA ASP A 55 -5.37 10.48 -18.88
C ASP A 55 -5.89 9.07 -18.60
N ILE A 56 -6.67 8.93 -17.52
CA ILE A 56 -7.29 7.68 -17.11
C ILE A 56 -8.80 7.75 -17.38
N GLY A 57 -9.27 6.98 -18.36
CA GLY A 57 -10.69 6.82 -18.67
C GLY A 57 -11.32 5.62 -17.95
N GLY A 58 -12.61 5.68 -17.67
CA GLY A 58 -13.37 4.60 -17.03
C GLY A 58 -13.30 4.59 -15.49
N ALA A 59 -12.63 5.57 -14.89
CA ALA A 59 -12.61 5.80 -13.44
C ALA A 59 -12.70 7.31 -13.17
N ALA A 60 -13.04 7.69 -11.92
CA ALA A 60 -12.97 9.09 -11.51
C ALA A 60 -11.49 9.55 -11.47
N ALA A 61 -11.27 10.85 -11.67
CA ALA A 61 -9.95 11.46 -11.50
C ALA A 61 -9.35 11.10 -10.13
N ASP A 62 -8.03 10.94 -10.08
CA ASP A 62 -7.25 10.61 -8.87
C ASP A 62 -7.54 9.26 -8.19
N THR A 63 -8.47 8.46 -8.72
CA THR A 63 -8.74 7.09 -8.22
C THR A 63 -7.48 6.21 -8.28
N PHE A 64 -6.68 6.40 -9.33
CA PHE A 64 -5.47 5.65 -9.59
C PHE A 64 -4.30 6.62 -9.74
N PRO A 65 -3.65 7.02 -8.63
CA PRO A 65 -2.60 8.03 -8.66
C PRO A 65 -1.38 7.54 -9.44
N GLN A 66 -0.68 8.47 -10.06
CA GLN A 66 0.53 8.20 -10.85
C GLN A 66 1.74 8.77 -10.13
N SER A 67 2.88 8.08 -10.20
CA SER A 67 4.12 8.55 -9.58
C SER A 67 5.34 8.08 -10.35
N TRP A 68 6.40 8.89 -10.34
CA TRP A 68 7.66 8.51 -10.97
C TRP A 68 8.54 7.69 -10.00
N LYS A 69 8.96 6.51 -10.46
CA LYS A 69 9.99 5.70 -9.80
C LYS A 69 11.19 5.58 -10.74
N ARG A 70 12.18 6.44 -10.57
CA ARG A 70 13.31 6.61 -11.51
C ARG A 70 12.80 6.97 -12.91
N ASN A 71 12.82 6.03 -13.86
CA ASN A 71 12.37 6.22 -15.25
C ASN A 71 11.11 5.40 -15.58
N THR A 72 10.39 4.95 -14.55
CA THR A 72 9.16 4.17 -14.69
C THR A 72 7.99 4.96 -14.13
N LEU A 73 6.99 5.22 -14.97
CA LEU A 73 5.72 5.77 -14.53
C LEU A 73 4.92 4.65 -13.87
N LEU A 74 4.66 4.79 -12.58
CA LEU A 74 3.89 3.84 -11.80
C LEU A 74 2.46 4.33 -11.67
N ILE A 75 1.49 3.49 -12.02
CA ILE A 75 0.07 3.72 -11.79
C ILE A 75 -0.36 2.84 -10.62
N ASP A 76 -0.91 3.46 -9.58
CA ASP A 76 -1.32 2.74 -8.38
C ASP A 76 -2.74 2.18 -8.52
N LEU A 77 -2.83 0.86 -8.76
CA LEU A 77 -4.07 0.09 -8.79
C LEU A 77 -4.27 -0.69 -7.48
N SER A 78 -3.58 -0.37 -6.38
CA SER A 78 -3.71 -1.11 -5.11
C SER A 78 -5.07 -0.97 -4.45
N ALA A 79 -5.84 0.05 -4.84
CA ALA A 79 -7.23 0.25 -4.46
C ALA A 79 -8.22 -0.50 -5.37
N ALA A 80 -7.77 -1.02 -6.53
CA ALA A 80 -8.62 -1.81 -7.42
C ALA A 80 -8.95 -3.18 -6.78
N SER A 81 -10.20 -3.62 -6.90
CA SER A 81 -10.67 -4.91 -6.40
C SER A 81 -11.78 -5.47 -7.30
N GLY A 82 -12.08 -6.76 -7.15
CA GLY A 82 -13.10 -7.42 -7.96
C GLY A 82 -12.70 -7.46 -9.44
N SER A 83 -13.62 -7.06 -10.31
CA SER A 83 -13.37 -6.95 -11.76
C SER A 83 -13.60 -5.51 -12.22
N GLY A 84 -12.78 -5.04 -13.16
CA GLY A 84 -12.90 -3.68 -13.68
C GLY A 84 -11.96 -3.43 -14.86
N SER A 85 -12.06 -2.23 -15.42
CA SER A 85 -11.19 -1.81 -16.51
C SER A 85 -11.03 -0.30 -16.57
N ILE A 86 -9.86 0.14 -17.02
CA ILE A 86 -9.56 1.53 -17.34
C ILE A 86 -8.90 1.62 -18.70
N THR A 87 -8.89 2.83 -19.25
CA THR A 87 -8.14 3.18 -20.45
C THR A 87 -7.11 4.24 -20.11
N LEU A 88 -5.95 4.16 -20.75
CA LEU A 88 -4.83 5.08 -20.54
C LEU A 88 -4.45 5.72 -21.88
N LYS A 89 -4.20 7.02 -21.86
CA LYS A 89 -3.65 7.79 -22.98
C LYS A 89 -2.64 8.82 -22.46
N PRO A 90 -1.58 9.15 -23.20
CA PRO A 90 -0.78 10.33 -22.87
C PRO A 90 -1.67 11.57 -22.87
N ILE A 91 -1.42 12.48 -21.94
CA ILE A 91 -2.06 13.79 -21.96
C ILE A 91 -1.77 14.49 -23.30
N ALA A 92 -2.67 15.39 -23.71
CA ALA A 92 -2.53 16.10 -24.97
C ALA A 92 -1.16 16.80 -25.10
N GLY A 93 -0.44 16.50 -26.17
CA GLY A 93 0.89 17.05 -26.43
C GLY A 93 2.05 16.31 -25.75
N SER A 94 1.78 15.25 -24.98
CA SER A 94 2.80 14.39 -24.39
C SER A 94 2.99 13.08 -25.17
N ALA A 95 4.10 12.41 -24.92
CA ALA A 95 4.42 11.09 -25.45
C ALA A 95 4.21 10.01 -24.38
N TRP A 96 4.20 8.74 -24.80
CA TRP A 96 4.21 7.64 -23.83
C TRP A 96 5.47 7.67 -22.96
N PRO A 97 5.35 7.39 -21.65
CA PRO A 97 6.50 7.19 -20.78
C PRO A 97 7.38 6.03 -21.26
N VAL A 98 8.68 6.13 -21.02
CA VAL A 98 9.65 5.11 -21.47
C VAL A 98 9.36 3.74 -20.86
N ARG A 99 8.95 3.71 -19.58
CA ARG A 99 8.54 2.50 -18.86
C ARG A 99 7.27 2.77 -18.09
N LEU A 100 6.40 1.77 -18.03
CA LEU A 100 5.14 1.82 -17.31
C LEU A 100 5.05 0.60 -16.39
N ALA A 101 4.59 0.82 -15.17
CA ALA A 101 4.30 -0.25 -14.22
C ALA A 101 2.96 -0.04 -13.53
N PHE A 102 2.36 -1.14 -13.10
CA PHE A 102 1.14 -1.15 -12.30
C PHE A 102 1.43 -1.64 -10.89
N ARG A 103 1.17 -0.83 -9.88
CA ARG A 103 1.18 -1.31 -8.51
C ARG A 103 -0.14 -2.01 -8.24
N VAL A 104 -0.09 -3.29 -7.90
CA VAL A 104 -1.26 -4.11 -7.62
C VAL A 104 -1.17 -4.71 -6.22
N ARG A 105 -2.32 -5.06 -5.63
CA ARG A 105 -2.38 -5.75 -4.35
C ARG A 105 -2.71 -7.23 -4.57
N PRO A 106 -1.80 -8.16 -4.20
CA PRO A 106 -2.11 -9.59 -4.17
C PRO A 106 -3.40 -9.89 -3.39
N GLY A 107 -4.20 -10.81 -3.91
CA GLY A 107 -5.52 -11.17 -3.37
C GLY A 107 -6.68 -10.22 -3.70
N ALA A 108 -6.45 -9.07 -4.35
CA ALA A 108 -7.53 -8.17 -4.75
C ALA A 108 -8.26 -8.61 -6.03
N PHE A 109 -7.53 -9.28 -6.92
CA PHE A 109 -8.01 -9.92 -8.16
C PHE A 109 -6.96 -10.95 -8.60
N ALA A 110 -7.33 -11.86 -9.50
CA ALA A 110 -6.48 -12.99 -9.91
C ALA A 110 -5.60 -12.68 -11.12
N GLN A 111 -6.02 -11.74 -11.96
CA GLN A 111 -5.36 -11.47 -13.24
C GLN A 111 -5.45 -9.99 -13.60
N LEU A 112 -4.34 -9.46 -14.11
CA LEU A 112 -4.27 -8.17 -14.79
C LEU A 112 -4.04 -8.42 -16.29
N GLU A 113 -4.84 -7.81 -17.13
CA GLU A 113 -4.69 -7.85 -18.58
C GLU A 113 -4.46 -6.45 -19.13
N VAL A 114 -3.50 -6.36 -20.04
CA VAL A 114 -3.10 -5.12 -20.70
C VAL A 114 -3.16 -5.34 -22.20
N ARG A 115 -3.95 -4.52 -22.90
CA ARG A 115 -4.10 -4.54 -24.35
C ARG A 115 -3.67 -3.21 -24.94
N ALA A 116 -2.69 -3.24 -25.82
CA ALA A 116 -2.24 -2.11 -26.61
C ALA A 116 -1.71 -2.61 -27.96
N ALA A 117 -0.42 -2.41 -28.26
CA ALA A 117 0.22 -3.00 -29.44
C ALA A 117 0.34 -4.53 -29.31
N GLN A 118 0.43 -5.03 -28.08
CA GLN A 118 0.36 -6.44 -27.74
C GLN A 118 -0.66 -6.66 -26.62
N ARG A 119 -1.13 -7.91 -26.49
CA ARG A 119 -1.91 -8.37 -25.33
C ARG A 119 -0.97 -9.05 -24.35
N LEU A 120 -0.94 -8.56 -23.12
CA LEU A 120 -0.22 -9.14 -22.01
C LEU A 120 -1.22 -9.52 -20.92
N THR A 121 -1.06 -10.72 -20.38
CA THR A 121 -1.82 -11.22 -19.24
C THR A 121 -0.85 -11.56 -18.12
N LEU A 122 -1.00 -10.89 -16.98
CA LEU A 122 -0.15 -11.03 -15.80
C LEU A 122 -0.96 -11.68 -14.67
N PRO A 123 -0.56 -12.87 -14.18
CA PRO A 123 -1.19 -13.45 -13.00
C PRO A 123 -0.84 -12.61 -11.77
N VAL A 124 -1.82 -12.42 -10.88
CA VAL A 124 -1.62 -11.79 -9.57
C VAL A 124 -1.76 -12.86 -8.50
N ALA A 125 -0.84 -12.85 -7.53
CA ALA A 125 -0.84 -13.86 -6.48
C ALA A 125 -2.17 -13.86 -5.72
N PRO A 126 -2.77 -15.05 -5.47
CA PRO A 126 -4.10 -15.15 -4.88
C PRO A 126 -4.09 -14.88 -3.37
N ALA A 127 -2.96 -15.10 -2.70
CA ALA A 127 -2.81 -14.82 -1.28
C ALA A 127 -2.67 -13.32 -1.04
N ALA A 128 -3.42 -12.80 -0.06
CA ALA A 128 -3.31 -11.41 0.36
C ALA A 128 -1.86 -11.09 0.76
N GLY A 129 -1.35 -9.94 0.29
CA GLY A 129 0.05 -9.56 0.48
C GLY A 129 0.29 -8.05 0.35
N ALA A 130 1.55 -7.67 0.51
CA ALA A 130 2.00 -6.30 0.27
C ALA A 130 1.84 -5.93 -1.22
N PRO A 131 1.56 -4.66 -1.53
CA PRO A 131 1.53 -4.20 -2.92
C PRO A 131 2.85 -4.49 -3.64
N LEU A 132 2.76 -4.85 -4.92
CA LEU A 132 3.92 -5.09 -5.77
C LEU A 132 3.76 -4.36 -7.10
N ASP A 133 4.90 -3.95 -7.68
CA ASP A 133 4.93 -3.23 -8.95
C ASP A 133 5.14 -4.23 -10.10
N LEU A 134 4.19 -4.29 -11.03
CA LEU A 134 4.23 -5.09 -12.25
C LEU A 134 4.68 -4.21 -13.42
N GLU A 135 5.96 -4.33 -13.83
CA GLU A 135 6.49 -3.59 -14.97
C GLU A 135 6.07 -4.22 -16.30
N LEU A 136 5.66 -3.37 -17.25
CA LEU A 136 5.33 -3.82 -18.59
C LEU A 136 6.59 -4.18 -19.38
N PRO A 137 6.64 -5.36 -20.02
CA PRO A 137 7.67 -5.68 -20.98
C PRO A 137 7.72 -4.66 -22.13
N PRO A 138 8.90 -4.44 -22.73
CA PRO A 138 9.02 -3.66 -23.96
C PRO A 138 8.11 -4.22 -25.06
N GLY A 139 7.51 -3.32 -25.86
CA GLY A 139 6.68 -3.71 -27.01
C GLY A 139 5.19 -3.89 -26.71
N VAL A 140 4.77 -3.93 -25.44
CA VAL A 140 3.33 -3.92 -25.08
C VAL A 140 2.65 -2.67 -25.62
N TYR A 141 3.36 -1.54 -25.53
CA TYR A 141 2.98 -0.27 -26.17
C TYR A 141 4.19 0.30 -26.92
N THR A 142 3.90 1.19 -27.86
CA THR A 142 4.88 1.92 -28.68
C THR A 142 4.51 3.40 -28.69
N PRO A 143 5.40 4.31 -29.14
CA PRO A 143 5.04 5.71 -29.31
C PRO A 143 3.80 5.94 -30.21
N ALA A 144 3.51 5.02 -31.13
CA ALA A 144 2.34 5.09 -32.01
C ALA A 144 1.05 4.50 -31.41
N THR A 145 1.11 3.94 -30.20
CA THR A 145 -0.06 3.36 -29.54
C THR A 145 -1.06 4.50 -29.21
N PRO A 146 -2.31 4.47 -29.70
CA PRO A 146 -3.26 5.54 -29.43
C PRO A 146 -3.84 5.48 -28.02
N GLN A 147 -3.94 4.27 -27.45
CA GLN A 147 -4.54 4.00 -26.16
C GLN A 147 -4.07 2.63 -25.65
N LEU A 148 -4.00 2.49 -24.34
CA LEU A 148 -3.81 1.21 -23.66
C LEU A 148 -5.07 0.90 -22.82
N SER A 149 -5.59 -0.32 -22.93
CA SER A 149 -6.71 -0.79 -22.11
C SER A 149 -6.18 -1.74 -21.03
N VAL A 150 -6.49 -1.46 -19.78
CA VAL A 150 -6.15 -2.29 -18.62
C VAL A 150 -7.43 -2.88 -18.08
N SER A 151 -7.48 -4.19 -17.89
CA SER A 151 -8.59 -4.86 -17.21
C SER A 151 -8.07 -5.79 -16.13
N TRP A 152 -8.86 -5.97 -15.08
CA TRP A 152 -8.56 -6.90 -14.00
C TRP A 152 -9.81 -7.70 -13.64
N GLY A 153 -9.59 -8.86 -13.04
CA GLY A 153 -10.68 -9.72 -12.60
C GLY A 153 -10.22 -11.13 -12.25
N THR A 154 -11.13 -12.07 -12.44
CA THR A 154 -10.85 -13.51 -12.33
C THR A 154 -9.92 -13.98 -13.44
N ALA A 155 -9.20 -15.08 -13.21
CA ALA A 155 -8.40 -15.70 -14.25
C ALA A 155 -9.34 -16.13 -15.39
N ALA A 156 -9.00 -15.75 -16.63
CA ALA A 156 -9.75 -16.20 -17.78
C ALA A 156 -9.57 -17.72 -17.92
N VAL A 157 -10.68 -18.47 -17.93
CA VAL A 157 -10.64 -19.88 -18.33
C VAL A 157 -10.32 -19.91 -19.82
N PRO A 158 -9.22 -20.55 -20.27
CA PRO A 158 -8.96 -20.66 -21.70
C PRO A 158 -10.11 -21.43 -22.35
N ALA A 159 -10.67 -20.87 -23.42
CA ALA A 159 -11.61 -21.60 -24.27
C ALA A 159 -10.87 -22.81 -24.86
N GLN A 160 -11.41 -24.00 -24.63
CA GLN A 160 -10.93 -25.25 -25.22
C GLN A 160 -11.28 -25.31 -26.71
#